data_AF-B6EQF9-F1
#
_entry.id   AF-B6EQF9-F1
#
_cell.length_a   1.000
_cell.length_b   1.000
_cell.length_c   1.000
_cell.angle_alpha   90.00
_cell.angle_beta   90.00
_cell.angle_gamma   90.00
#
_symmetry.space_group_name_H-M   'P 1'
#
loop_
_entity.id
_entity.type
_entity.pdbx_description
1 polymer ?
#
loop_
_entity_poly.entity_id
_entity_poly.type
_entity_poly.pdbx_seq_one_letter_code
_entity_poly.pdbx_strand_id
1 'polypeptide(L)'
;MRTSSKFYDDARFKRGFSRSGFTIKEAAILESYGRTMKALSEGSMVPISDRESIFLQEVASEQKSTSEFTLCWLKYLKLSNTKPKLYTLCGTQRPVNTDGHSEGDDD
;
A
#
# COMPACT_ATOMS: atom_id res chain seq x y z
N MET A 1 15.06 -17.47 -4.11
CA MET A 1 15.10 -16.26 -3.28
C MET A 1 15.34 -16.67 -1.86
N ARG A 2 16.19 -15.94 -1.12
CA ARG A 2 16.47 -16.25 0.29
C ARG A 2 15.36 -15.71 1.19
N THR A 3 14.81 -16.57 2.05
CA THR A 3 13.88 -16.15 3.10
C THR A 3 14.65 -15.39 4.18
N SER A 4 14.05 -14.34 4.71
CA SER A 4 14.57 -13.60 5.86
C SER A 4 13.52 -13.61 6.96
N SER A 5 13.84 -12.99 8.10
CA SER A 5 12.85 -12.76 9.15
C SER A 5 11.67 -11.97 8.59
N LYS A 6 10.48 -12.16 9.19
CA LYS A 6 9.24 -11.63 8.66
C LYS A 6 9.33 -10.12 8.42
N PHE A 7 8.92 -9.70 7.24
CA PHE A 7 8.88 -8.29 6.84
C PHE A 7 7.49 -7.73 7.11
N TYR A 8 7.45 -6.65 7.88
CA TYR A 8 6.25 -5.88 8.17
C TYR A 8 6.54 -4.42 7.85
N ASP A 9 5.70 -3.81 7.03
CA ASP A 9 5.76 -2.39 6.72
C ASP A 9 4.53 -1.69 7.31
N ASP A 10 4.47 -1.65 8.64
CA ASP A 10 3.36 -1.05 9.39
C ASP A 10 3.24 0.47 9.15
N ALA A 11 4.32 1.10 8.69
CA ALA A 11 4.32 2.52 8.35
C ALA A 11 3.39 2.82 7.17
N ARG A 12 3.45 2.00 6.11
CA ARG A 12 2.61 2.16 4.92
C ARG A 12 1.36 1.28 4.95
N PHE A 13 1.44 0.14 5.62
CA PHE A 13 0.39 -0.87 5.73
C PHE A 13 0.05 -1.16 7.18
N LYS A 14 -0.55 -0.18 7.89
CA LYS A 14 -0.97 -0.29 9.31
C LYS A 14 -1.83 -1.53 9.66
N ARG A 15 -2.43 -2.17 8.65
CA ARG A 15 -3.29 -3.36 8.80
C ARG A 15 -2.66 -4.63 8.19
N GLY A 16 -1.40 -4.57 7.79
CA GLY A 16 -0.67 -5.64 7.11
C GLY A 16 -1.09 -5.85 5.64
N PHE A 17 -0.31 -6.64 4.92
CA PHE A 17 -0.51 -6.90 3.49
C PHE A 17 -1.88 -7.55 3.19
N SER A 18 -2.39 -8.39 4.08
CA SER A 18 -3.69 -9.07 3.92
C SER A 18 -4.89 -8.13 3.76
N ARG A 19 -4.81 -6.89 4.27
CA ARG A 19 -5.88 -5.89 4.15
C ARG A 19 -5.55 -4.76 3.19
N SER A 20 -4.48 -4.90 2.41
CA SER A 20 -3.95 -3.85 1.55
C SER A 20 -4.01 -4.20 0.06
N GLY A 21 -4.91 -5.12 -0.32
CA GLY A 21 -5.13 -5.50 -1.71
C GLY A 21 -4.16 -6.56 -2.23
N PHE A 22 -3.41 -7.21 -1.35
CA PHE A 22 -2.61 -8.38 -1.68
C PHE A 22 -3.43 -9.66 -1.45
N THR A 23 -3.21 -10.66 -2.31
CA THR A 23 -3.69 -12.02 -2.10
C THR A 23 -2.92 -12.69 -0.95
N ILE A 24 -3.45 -13.80 -0.43
CA ILE A 24 -2.81 -14.57 0.66
C ILE A 24 -1.39 -15.02 0.25
N LYS A 25 -1.22 -15.46 -1.00
CA LYS A 25 0.09 -15.88 -1.54
C LYS A 25 1.07 -14.72 -1.63
N GLU A 26 0.62 -13.59 -2.17
CA GLU A 26 1.43 -12.36 -2.27
C GLU A 26 1.86 -11.86 -0.88
N ALA A 27 0.93 -11.82 0.08
CA ALA A 27 1.23 -11.44 1.46
C ALA A 27 2.30 -12.34 2.07
N ALA A 28 2.17 -13.67 1.94
CA ALA A 28 3.16 -14.61 2.44
C ALA A 28 4.55 -14.44 1.77
N ILE A 29 4.57 -14.09 0.48
CA ILE A 29 5.81 -13.78 -0.25
C ILE A 29 6.45 -12.50 0.32
N LEU A 30 5.69 -11.43 0.48
CA LEU A 30 6.20 -10.18 1.06
C LEU A 30 6.67 -10.38 2.50
N GLU A 31 5.94 -11.13 3.31
CA GLU A 31 6.34 -11.42 4.68
C GLU A 31 7.64 -12.23 4.73
N SER A 32 7.80 -13.25 3.89
CA SER A 32 8.96 -14.16 3.94
C SER A 32 10.20 -13.61 3.23
N TYR A 33 10.01 -12.88 2.14
CA TYR A 33 11.08 -12.43 1.23
C TYR A 33 11.23 -10.91 1.17
N GLY A 34 10.33 -10.14 1.80
CA GLY A 34 10.28 -8.67 1.68
C GLY A 34 11.57 -7.96 2.10
N ARG A 35 12.23 -8.42 3.16
CA ARG A 35 13.54 -7.85 3.57
C ARG A 35 14.60 -8.07 2.51
N THR A 36 14.67 -9.27 1.94
CA THR A 36 15.62 -9.62 0.88
C THR A 36 15.32 -8.82 -0.38
N MET A 37 14.06 -8.76 -0.81
CA MET A 37 13.62 -7.98 -1.97
C MET A 37 13.96 -6.50 -1.82
N LYS A 38 13.69 -5.92 -0.64
CA LYS A 38 14.04 -4.55 -0.29
C LYS A 38 15.55 -4.32 -0.38
N ALA A 39 16.34 -5.14 0.31
CA ALA A 39 17.80 -5.01 0.34
C ALA A 39 18.43 -5.17 -1.04
N LEU A 40 17.93 -6.09 -1.87
CA LEU A 40 18.34 -6.23 -3.26
C LEU A 40 17.98 -4.96 -4.04
N SER A 41 16.74 -4.48 -3.94
CA SER A 41 16.30 -3.29 -4.69
C SER A 41 17.02 -1.99 -4.29
N GLU A 42 17.44 -1.89 -3.02
CA GLU A 42 18.22 -0.75 -2.50
C GLU A 42 19.73 -0.91 -2.76
N GLY A 43 20.18 -2.03 -3.34
CA GLY A 43 21.60 -2.31 -3.56
C GLY A 43 22.39 -2.61 -2.28
N SER A 44 21.71 -2.79 -1.14
CA SER A 44 22.33 -3.22 0.12
C SER A 44 22.74 -4.71 0.11
N MET A 45 22.15 -5.50 -0.78
CA MET A 45 22.49 -6.91 -0.98
C MET A 45 22.76 -7.19 -2.46
N VAL A 46 23.73 -8.06 -2.73
CA VAL A 46 24.03 -8.55 -4.08
C VAL A 46 23.23 -9.83 -4.38
N PRO A 47 22.67 -9.96 -5.60
CA PRO A 47 22.03 -11.19 -6.04
C PRO A 47 23.07 -12.30 -6.13
N ILE A 48 22.80 -13.47 -5.52
CA ILE A 48 23.73 -14.63 -5.63
C ILE A 48 23.21 -15.70 -6.59
N SER A 49 21.94 -15.61 -6.97
CA SER A 49 21.25 -16.62 -7.76
C SER A 49 20.60 -15.97 -8.97
N ASP A 50 20.54 -16.69 -10.10
CA ASP A 50 19.87 -16.23 -11.32
C ASP A 50 18.48 -15.67 -11.06
N ARG A 51 17.71 -16.31 -10.18
CA ARG A 51 16.37 -15.82 -9.82
C ARG A 51 16.38 -14.43 -9.19
N GLU A 52 17.40 -14.11 -8.39
CA GLU A 52 17.56 -12.80 -7.77
C GLU A 52 18.05 -11.75 -8.78
N SER A 53 18.92 -12.17 -9.71
CA SER A 53 19.39 -11.30 -10.79
C SER A 53 18.27 -10.94 -11.77
N ILE A 54 17.47 -11.94 -12.19
CA ILE A 54 16.29 -11.74 -13.02
C ILE A 54 15.29 -10.84 -12.30
N PHE A 55 15.02 -11.08 -11.01
CA PHE A 55 14.15 -10.22 -10.21
C PHE A 55 14.61 -8.76 -10.25
N LEU A 56 15.90 -8.48 -10.03
CA LEU A 56 16.41 -7.10 -10.08
C LEU A 56 16.23 -6.47 -11.45
N GLN A 57 16.53 -7.20 -12.51
CA GLN A 57 16.38 -6.73 -13.88
C GLN A 57 14.91 -6.45 -14.22
N GLU A 58 14.01 -7.32 -13.80
CA GLU A 58 12.57 -7.18 -13.99
C GLU A 58 11.99 -6.01 -13.16
N VAL A 59 12.42 -5.85 -11.90
CA VAL A 59 12.01 -4.71 -11.05
C VAL A 59 12.50 -3.40 -11.64
N ALA A 60 13.74 -3.34 -12.14
CA ALA A 60 14.29 -2.16 -12.79
C ALA A 60 13.61 -1.83 -14.13
N SER A 61 13.12 -2.85 -14.86
CA SER A 61 12.49 -2.66 -16.16
C SER A 61 11.00 -2.29 -16.09
N GLU A 62 10.33 -2.48 -14.95
CA GLU A 62 8.93 -2.12 -14.65
C GLU A 62 7.83 -2.59 -15.65
N GLN A 63 8.18 -3.34 -16.71
CA GLN A 63 7.34 -3.46 -17.90
C GLN A 63 6.65 -4.80 -18.09
N LYS A 64 7.23 -5.92 -17.65
CA LYS A 64 6.60 -7.25 -17.74
C LYS A 64 7.45 -8.27 -17.01
N SER A 65 6.93 -8.72 -15.89
CA SER A 65 7.57 -9.77 -15.10
C SER A 65 6.65 -10.97 -15.05
N THR A 66 7.17 -12.15 -15.36
CA THR A 66 6.43 -13.42 -15.20
C THR A 66 6.60 -14.01 -13.81
N SER A 67 7.58 -13.50 -13.06
CA SER A 67 7.87 -13.97 -11.71
C SER A 67 6.88 -13.41 -10.68
N GLU A 68 6.25 -14.29 -9.90
CA GLU A 68 5.33 -13.92 -8.81
C GLU A 68 5.99 -12.98 -7.80
N PHE A 69 7.28 -13.18 -7.52
CA PHE A 69 8.06 -12.32 -6.62
C PHE A 69 8.14 -10.88 -7.13
N THR A 70 8.45 -10.72 -8.41
CA THR A 70 8.59 -9.40 -9.01
C THR A 70 7.25 -8.68 -9.10
N LEU A 71 6.21 -9.37 -9.55
CA LEU A 71 4.85 -8.82 -9.60
C LEU A 71 4.40 -8.33 -8.22
N CYS A 72 4.68 -9.13 -7.18
CA CYS A 72 4.33 -8.79 -5.81
C CYS A 72 5.12 -7.56 -5.32
N TRP A 73 6.42 -7.48 -5.61
CA TRP A 73 7.25 -6.34 -5.25
C TRP A 73 6.87 -5.05 -5.98
N LEU A 74 6.61 -5.12 -7.30
CA LEU A 74 6.14 -3.98 -8.08
C LEU A 74 4.80 -3.45 -7.57
N LYS A 75 3.89 -4.36 -7.20
CA LYS A 75 2.61 -4.01 -6.56
C LYS A 75 2.83 -3.36 -5.20
N TYR A 76 3.76 -3.89 -4.39
CA TYR A 76 4.19 -3.26 -3.15
C TYR A 76 4.70 -1.84 -3.39
N LEU A 77 5.64 -1.62 -4.31
CA LEU A 77 6.17 -0.29 -4.62
C LEU A 77 5.07 0.70 -5.05
N LYS A 78 4.13 0.27 -5.90
CA LYS A 78 3.00 1.10 -6.34
C LYS A 78 2.11 1.52 -5.18
N LEU A 79 1.69 0.57 -4.33
CA LEU A 79 0.83 0.86 -3.19
C LEU A 79 1.56 1.67 -2.12
N SER A 80 2.83 1.33 -1.89
CA SER A 80 3.75 2.00 -0.98
C SER A 80 3.95 3.46 -1.37
N ASN A 81 4.08 3.78 -2.67
CA ASN A 81 4.25 5.14 -3.16
C ASN A 81 2.93 5.92 -3.35
N THR A 82 1.77 5.25 -3.23
CA THR A 82 0.47 5.92 -3.37
C THR A 82 0.22 6.78 -2.14
N LYS A 83 0.27 8.11 -2.30
CA LYS A 83 -0.14 9.05 -1.25
C LYS A 83 -1.58 8.76 -0.84
N PRO A 84 -1.93 8.79 0.46
CA PRO A 84 -3.31 8.59 0.89
C PRO A 84 -4.19 9.62 0.18
N LYS A 85 -5.18 9.14 -0.58
CA LYS A 85 -6.21 10.01 -1.16
C LYS A 85 -7.00 10.61 0.00
N LEU A 86 -6.69 11.85 0.35
CA LEU A 86 -7.47 12.61 1.30
C LEU A 86 -8.81 12.92 0.63
N TYR A 87 -9.85 12.18 1.00
CA TYR A 87 -11.21 12.54 0.65
C TYR A 87 -11.68 13.59 1.67
N THR A 88 -11.51 14.87 1.35
CA THR A 88 -12.15 15.92 2.13
C THR A 88 -13.65 15.83 1.88
N LEU A 89 -14.39 15.26 2.83
CA LEU A 89 -15.84 15.39 2.87
C LEU A 89 -16.15 16.87 3.11
N CYS A 90 -16.57 17.59 2.07
CA CYS A 90 -17.20 18.90 2.27
C CYS A 90 -18.54 18.62 2.97
N GLY A 91 -18.58 18.88 4.29
CA GLY A 91 -19.80 18.79 5.07
C GLY A 91 -20.72 19.92 4.65
N THR A 92 -21.73 19.62 3.84
CA THR A 92 -22.88 20.52 3.66
C THR A 92 -23.52 20.72 5.02
N GLN A 93 -23.29 21.89 5.62
CA GLN A 93 -23.97 22.31 6.83
C GLN A 93 -25.48 22.36 6.52
N ARG A 94 -26.28 21.59 7.27
CA ARG A 94 -27.74 21.75 7.27
C ARG A 94 -28.06 23.13 7.86
N PRO A 95 -28.79 24.03 7.18
CA PRO A 95 -29.36 25.18 7.86
C PRO A 95 -30.40 24.67 8.86
N VAL A 96 -30.15 24.94 10.14
CA VAL A 96 -31.18 24.87 11.18
C VAL A 96 -32.04 26.12 11.01
N ASN A 97 -33.20 25.98 10.39
CA ASN A 97 -34.23 27.02 10.44
C ASN A 97 -34.87 26.94 11.82
N THR A 98 -34.41 27.79 12.72
CA THR A 98 -35.02 28.03 14.03
C THR A 98 -36.39 28.65 13.81
N ASP A 99 -37.41 27.95 14.30
CA ASP A 99 -38.81 28.37 14.41
C ASP A 99 -38.90 29.69 15.19
N GLY A 100 -39.46 30.72 14.54
CA GLY A 100 -39.66 32.06 15.11
C GLY A 100 -41.13 32.26 15.44
N HIS A 101 -41.49 31.85 16.65
CA HIS A 101 -42.73 32.19 17.36
C HIS A 101 -42.86 33.71 17.50
N SER A 102 -43.82 34.31 16.78
CA SER A 102 -44.25 35.70 16.99
C SER A 102 -45.70 35.70 17.46
N GLU A 103 -45.88 35.66 18.78
CA GLU A 103 -47.10 36.13 19.44
C GLU A 103 -47.20 37.65 19.27
N GLY A 104 -48.39 38.11 18.89
CA GLY A 104 -48.73 39.53 18.75
C GLY A 104 -50.24 39.71 18.72
N ASP A 105 -50.83 39.75 19.92
CA ASP A 105 -52.08 40.48 20.23
C ASP A 105 -52.04 41.91 19.65
N ASP A 106 -53.10 42.37 18.97
CA ASP A 106 -53.80 43.66 19.21
C ASP A 106 -54.97 43.88 18.21
N ASP A 107 -56.15 44.21 18.78
CA ASP A 107 -57.46 44.70 18.25
C ASP A 107 -58.36 43.78 17.38
#